data_AF-A0A1I8I231-F1
#
_entry.id   AF-A0A1I8I231-F1
#
_cell.length_a   1.000
_cell.length_b   1.000
_cell.length_c   1.000
_cell.angle_alpha   90.00
_cell.angle_beta   90.00
_cell.angle_gamma   90.00
#
_symmetry.space_group_name_H-M   'P 1'
#
loop_
_entity.id
_entity.type
_entity.pdbx_description
1 polymer ?
#
loop_
_entity_poly.entity_id
_entity_poly.type
_entity_poly.pdbx_seq_one_letter_code
_entity_poly.pdbx_strand_id
1 'polypeptide(L)'
;TAFQSSPNSNTNGTRGHIEPDSQRNSGDSVARATMSTGAEAPKPDGEDAASLRRHLDDLSRQRDAVETELAEIESRLTREHGVGLTEPALVDSEGYPLADVDIYAVRHLRSRAHELRNDYSALTGRIEPLLHRLHAAASVGLDQLTLSPPTTATPPTVLSEPPLAIVGQVDSGSPAAAAGLQPGDIVLRVGPLSGAPPRPPLTAIAEHLRSRIGRPVIFA
;
A
#
# COMPACT_ATOMS: atom_id res chain seq x y z
N THR A 1 12.85 24.74 -64.06
CA THR A 1 12.03 24.14 -65.12
C THR A 1 12.14 22.63 -64.97
N ALA A 2 11.26 22.05 -64.12
CA ALA A 2 10.16 21.12 -64.47
C ALA A 2 10.65 19.65 -64.59
N PHE A 3 10.35 18.74 -63.63
CA PHE A 3 9.16 17.85 -63.50
C PHE A 3 8.96 16.95 -64.75
N GLN A 4 8.71 15.63 -64.74
CA GLN A 4 7.96 14.76 -63.82
C GLN A 4 8.18 13.25 -64.17
N SER A 5 7.94 12.37 -63.16
CA SER A 5 7.24 11.05 -63.18
C SER A 5 7.78 9.90 -64.07
N SER A 6 7.91 8.65 -63.59
CA SER A 6 6.88 7.84 -62.90
C SER A 6 7.46 6.70 -62.04
N PRO A 7 6.77 6.26 -60.96
CA PRO A 7 7.03 5.00 -60.25
C PRO A 7 6.09 3.87 -60.73
N ASN A 8 6.55 2.61 -60.67
CA ASN A 8 5.70 1.44 -60.94
C ASN A 8 5.51 0.64 -59.64
N SER A 9 4.31 0.72 -59.07
CA SER A 9 3.87 0.00 -57.87
C SER A 9 2.98 -1.16 -58.32
N ASN A 10 3.36 -2.39 -57.98
CA ASN A 10 2.53 -3.56 -58.25
C ASN A 10 1.96 -4.10 -56.93
N THR A 11 0.70 -3.77 -56.66
CA THR A 11 -0.10 -4.35 -55.57
C THR A 11 -1.25 -5.13 -56.20
N ASN A 12 -1.19 -6.47 -56.13
CA ASN A 12 -2.30 -7.33 -56.51
C ASN A 12 -3.32 -7.39 -55.35
N GLY A 13 -4.40 -6.62 -55.49
CA GLY A 13 -5.62 -6.78 -54.70
C GLY A 13 -6.61 -7.69 -55.44
N THR A 14 -6.80 -8.91 -54.94
CA THR A 14 -7.85 -9.82 -55.44
C THR A 14 -9.14 -9.63 -54.65
N ARG A 15 -10.21 -9.49 -55.42
CA ARG A 15 -11.59 -9.14 -55.08
C ARG A 15 -12.47 -10.40 -55.06
N GLY A 16 -13.41 -10.46 -54.13
CA GLY A 16 -14.54 -11.41 -54.10
C GLY A 16 -14.98 -11.64 -52.65
N HIS A 17 -16.25 -11.78 -52.28
CA HIS A 17 -17.53 -11.68 -52.95
C HIS A 17 -18.59 -11.59 -51.82
N ILE A 18 -19.74 -11.02 -52.15
CA ILE A 18 -20.93 -10.68 -51.33
C ILE A 18 -21.69 -11.92 -50.82
N GLU A 19 -22.25 -11.88 -49.58
CA GLU A 19 -23.65 -12.26 -49.27
C GLU A 19 -24.08 -11.80 -47.84
N PRO A 20 -25.25 -11.14 -47.67
CA PRO A 20 -25.88 -10.89 -46.38
C PRO A 20 -27.21 -11.65 -46.25
N ASP A 21 -27.35 -12.51 -45.24
CA ASP A 21 -28.66 -13.10 -44.90
C ASP A 21 -29.18 -12.60 -43.56
N SER A 22 -30.31 -11.90 -43.67
CA SER A 22 -31.22 -11.56 -42.58
C SER A 22 -32.24 -12.68 -42.41
N GLN A 23 -32.52 -13.12 -41.19
CA GLN A 23 -33.82 -12.94 -40.51
C GLN A 23 -34.11 -13.96 -39.39
N ARG A 24 -34.60 -13.39 -38.27
CA ARG A 24 -35.72 -13.85 -37.41
C ARG A 24 -35.61 -15.18 -36.66
N ASN A 25 -35.60 -15.09 -35.33
CA ASN A 25 -36.72 -15.53 -34.48
C ASN A 25 -36.55 -14.86 -33.10
N SER A 26 -37.34 -13.85 -32.74
CA SER A 26 -38.68 -13.91 -32.11
C SER A 26 -38.70 -14.67 -30.78
N GLY A 27 -39.31 -14.03 -29.79
CA GLY A 27 -39.06 -14.26 -28.38
C GLY A 27 -39.51 -15.61 -27.84
N ASP A 28 -38.89 -15.99 -26.72
CA ASP A 28 -39.67 -16.55 -25.64
C ASP A 28 -39.23 -15.94 -24.31
N SER A 29 -40.25 -15.51 -23.58
CA SER A 29 -40.19 -14.78 -22.33
C SER A 29 -40.78 -15.70 -21.28
N VAL A 30 -39.98 -16.33 -20.42
CA VAL A 30 -40.43 -16.80 -19.11
C VAL A 30 -39.25 -17.21 -18.21
N ALA A 31 -39.44 -16.99 -16.91
CA ALA A 31 -38.64 -17.41 -15.77
C ALA A 31 -37.47 -16.49 -15.34
N ARG A 32 -37.87 -15.36 -14.72
CA ARG A 32 -37.20 -14.85 -13.51
C ARG A 32 -37.16 -15.98 -12.48
N ALA A 33 -36.02 -16.66 -12.35
CA ALA A 33 -35.69 -17.49 -11.20
C ALA A 33 -34.85 -16.63 -10.24
N THR A 34 -35.53 -15.90 -9.37
CA THR A 34 -34.93 -15.39 -8.13
C THR A 34 -34.72 -16.56 -7.18
N MET A 35 -33.63 -17.30 -7.36
CA MET A 35 -33.14 -18.24 -6.35
C MET A 35 -32.19 -17.47 -5.44
N SER A 36 -32.80 -16.91 -4.41
CA SER A 36 -32.17 -16.51 -3.16
C SER A 36 -31.53 -17.75 -2.51
N THR A 37 -30.32 -18.07 -2.91
CA THR A 37 -29.38 -18.82 -2.05
C THR A 37 -28.45 -17.78 -1.46
N GLY A 38 -28.68 -17.48 -0.18
CA GLY A 38 -27.80 -16.65 0.61
C GLY A 38 -26.38 -17.15 0.46
N ALA A 39 -25.55 -16.35 -0.20
CA ALA A 39 -24.14 -16.33 0.09
C ALA A 39 -24.04 -15.83 1.52
N GLU A 40 -24.13 -16.78 2.45
CA GLU A 40 -23.67 -16.59 3.82
C GLU A 40 -22.25 -16.06 3.69
N ALA A 41 -22.09 -14.78 4.04
CA ALA A 41 -20.79 -14.18 4.24
C ALA A 41 -19.96 -15.19 5.05
N PRO A 42 -18.72 -15.51 4.65
CA PRO A 42 -17.90 -16.35 5.49
C PRO A 42 -17.87 -15.68 6.86
N LYS A 43 -18.44 -16.35 7.85
CA LYS A 43 -18.21 -16.05 9.26
C LYS A 43 -16.70 -15.87 9.37
N PRO A 44 -16.21 -14.85 10.10
CA PRO A 44 -14.81 -14.85 10.46
C PRO A 44 -14.67 -16.07 11.38
N ASP A 45 -14.34 -17.22 10.80
CA ASP A 45 -13.59 -18.25 11.51
C ASP A 45 -12.46 -17.45 12.11
N GLY A 46 -12.49 -17.28 13.42
CA GLY A 46 -11.49 -16.51 14.12
C GLY A 46 -10.18 -17.20 13.86
N GLU A 47 -9.45 -16.75 12.84
CA GLU A 47 -8.05 -17.08 12.68
C GLU A 47 -7.41 -16.60 13.98
N ASP A 48 -7.11 -17.55 14.88
CA ASP A 48 -6.63 -17.23 16.22
C ASP A 48 -5.51 -16.20 16.08
N ALA A 49 -5.55 -15.10 16.82
CA ALA A 49 -4.52 -14.06 16.71
C ALA A 49 -3.10 -14.62 16.88
N ALA A 50 -2.97 -15.73 17.61
CA ALA A 50 -1.72 -16.50 17.74
C ALA A 50 -1.30 -17.19 16.42
N SER A 51 -2.24 -17.77 15.67
CA SER A 51 -2.00 -18.40 14.37
C SER A 51 -1.62 -17.36 13.31
N LEU A 52 -2.29 -16.21 13.29
CA LEU A 52 -1.94 -15.08 12.43
C LEU A 52 -0.52 -14.57 12.70
N ARG A 53 -0.16 -14.42 13.99
CA ARG A 53 1.20 -14.05 14.41
C ARG A 53 2.25 -15.05 13.92
N ARG A 54 2.03 -16.35 14.13
CA ARG A 54 2.96 -17.40 13.66
C ARG A 54 3.13 -17.35 12.14
N HIS A 55 2.04 -17.23 11.39
CA HIS A 55 2.11 -17.16 9.93
C HIS A 55 2.87 -15.93 9.45
N LEU A 56 2.67 -14.78 10.10
CA LEU A 56 3.41 -13.55 9.82
C LEU A 56 4.90 -13.69 10.15
N ASP A 57 5.24 -14.31 11.28
CA ASP A 57 6.63 -14.58 11.67
C ASP A 57 7.32 -15.49 10.64
N ASP A 58 6.63 -16.52 10.16
CA ASP A 58 7.17 -17.43 9.15
C ASP A 58 7.37 -16.74 7.80
N LEU A 59 6.42 -15.92 7.34
CA LEU A 59 6.58 -15.12 6.11
C LEU A 59 7.71 -14.09 6.26
N SER A 60 7.88 -13.50 7.44
CA SER A 60 8.95 -12.55 7.72
C SER A 60 10.31 -13.24 7.66
N ARG A 61 10.46 -14.43 8.25
CA ARG A 61 11.69 -15.24 8.14
C ARG A 61 12.01 -15.61 6.69
N GLN A 62 11.00 -15.97 5.89
CA GLN A 62 11.20 -16.27 4.48
C GLN A 62 11.68 -15.04 3.71
N ARG A 63 11.08 -13.87 3.97
CA ARG A 63 11.50 -12.60 3.37
C ARG A 63 12.96 -12.29 3.73
N ASP A 64 13.31 -12.44 5.01
CA ASP A 64 14.67 -12.17 5.48
C ASP A 64 15.69 -13.13 4.83
N ALA A 65 15.33 -14.41 4.63
CA ALA A 65 16.17 -15.36 3.89
C ALA A 65 16.39 -14.94 2.43
N VAL A 66 15.34 -14.50 1.74
CA VAL A 66 15.44 -13.98 0.36
C VAL A 66 16.34 -12.74 0.31
N GLU A 67 16.22 -11.84 1.29
CA GLU A 67 17.06 -10.65 1.40
C GLU A 67 18.54 -11.00 1.60
N THR A 68 18.83 -12.01 2.46
CA THR A 68 20.21 -12.49 2.63
C THR A 68 20.79 -13.07 1.35
N GLU A 69 20.04 -13.89 0.60
CA GLU A 69 20.49 -14.45 -0.68
C GLU A 69 20.72 -13.35 -1.72
N LEU A 70 19.85 -12.33 -1.77
CA LEU A 70 20.01 -11.19 -2.67
C LEU A 70 21.30 -10.42 -2.36
N ALA A 71 21.59 -10.16 -1.09
CA ALA A 71 22.81 -9.47 -0.65
C ALA A 71 24.08 -10.27 -0.98
N GLU A 72 24.04 -11.60 -0.86
CA GLU A 72 25.14 -12.48 -1.28
C GLU A 72 25.39 -12.39 -2.78
N ILE A 73 24.34 -12.38 -3.61
CA ILE A 73 24.46 -12.25 -5.06
C ILE A 73 25.05 -10.88 -5.44
N GLU A 74 24.58 -9.80 -4.82
CA GLU A 74 25.10 -8.44 -5.05
C GLU A 74 26.59 -8.33 -4.68
N SER A 75 26.97 -8.90 -3.53
CA SER A 75 28.36 -8.97 -3.08
C SER A 75 29.22 -9.77 -4.06
N ARG A 76 28.73 -10.93 -4.52
CA ARG A 76 29.44 -11.77 -5.48
C ARG A 76 29.65 -11.08 -6.82
N LEU A 77 28.62 -10.43 -7.36
CA LEU A 77 28.71 -9.65 -8.60
C LEU A 77 29.78 -8.55 -8.50
N THR A 78 29.79 -7.83 -7.38
CA THR A 78 30.73 -6.74 -7.14
C THR A 78 32.17 -7.24 -6.95
N ARG A 79 32.36 -8.30 -6.17
CA ARG A 79 33.69 -8.82 -5.80
C ARG A 79 34.38 -9.59 -6.92
N GLU A 80 33.64 -10.42 -7.66
CA GLU A 80 34.23 -11.31 -8.67
C GLU A 80 34.28 -10.66 -10.06
N HIS A 81 33.29 -9.83 -10.40
CA HIS A 81 33.10 -9.33 -11.76
C HIS A 81 33.16 -7.80 -11.85
N GLY A 82 33.16 -7.07 -10.72
CA GLY A 82 33.19 -5.60 -10.69
C GLY A 82 31.95 -4.93 -11.28
N VAL A 83 30.85 -5.66 -11.45
CA VAL A 83 29.61 -5.17 -12.08
C VAL A 83 28.45 -5.18 -11.08
N GLY A 84 27.50 -4.26 -11.25
CA GLY A 84 26.27 -4.23 -10.47
C GLY A 84 25.17 -5.12 -11.07
N LEU A 85 23.97 -5.07 -10.48
CA LEU A 85 22.80 -5.80 -10.96
C LEU A 85 22.21 -5.27 -12.26
N THR A 86 22.35 -3.97 -12.53
CA THR A 86 21.74 -3.31 -13.70
C THR A 86 22.78 -2.89 -14.72
N GLU A 87 23.87 -2.29 -14.26
CA GLU A 87 24.93 -1.69 -15.08
C GLU A 87 26.31 -2.15 -14.58
N PRO A 88 27.36 -2.15 -15.42
CA PRO A 88 27.40 -1.77 -16.84
C PRO A 88 26.88 -2.85 -17.80
N ALA A 89 26.74 -2.47 -19.07
CA ALA A 89 26.45 -3.35 -20.19
C ALA A 89 27.52 -4.45 -20.33
N LEU A 90 27.07 -5.68 -20.62
CA LEU A 90 27.95 -6.86 -20.80
C LEU A 90 28.55 -6.93 -22.21
N VAL A 91 28.37 -5.87 -22.99
CA VAL A 91 28.73 -5.74 -24.40
C VAL A 91 29.45 -4.41 -24.58
N ASP A 92 30.47 -4.41 -25.41
CA ASP A 92 31.24 -3.21 -25.75
C ASP A 92 30.50 -2.33 -26.78
N SER A 93 31.16 -1.24 -27.21
CA SER A 93 30.61 -0.33 -28.23
C SER A 93 30.46 -0.95 -29.61
N GLU A 94 31.14 -2.06 -29.88
CA GLU A 94 31.07 -2.78 -31.16
C GLU A 94 30.04 -3.93 -31.12
N GLY A 95 29.43 -4.18 -29.96
CA GLY A 95 28.42 -5.22 -29.76
C GLY A 95 29.01 -6.60 -29.45
N TYR A 96 30.28 -6.68 -29.06
CA TYR A 96 30.95 -7.92 -28.68
C TYR A 96 31.00 -8.11 -27.15
N PRO A 97 30.92 -9.38 -26.68
CA PRO A 97 31.18 -9.75 -25.29
C PRO A 97 32.44 -9.10 -24.70
N LEU A 98 32.32 -8.50 -23.51
CA LEU A 98 33.50 -8.06 -22.76
C LEU A 98 34.38 -9.27 -22.41
N ALA A 99 35.64 -9.26 -22.85
CA ALA A 99 36.57 -10.36 -22.66
C ALA A 99 36.96 -10.58 -21.18
N ASP A 100 36.94 -9.52 -20.38
CA ASP A 100 37.38 -9.55 -18.98
C ASP A 100 36.26 -9.97 -18.00
N VAL A 101 35.04 -10.19 -18.49
CA VAL A 101 33.87 -10.48 -17.66
C VAL A 101 33.25 -11.81 -18.08
N ASP A 102 33.03 -12.71 -17.12
CA ASP A 102 32.19 -13.90 -17.35
C ASP A 102 30.72 -13.48 -17.48
N ILE A 103 30.30 -13.18 -18.71
CA ILE A 103 28.93 -12.78 -19.06
C ILE A 103 27.91 -13.83 -18.65
N TYR A 104 28.26 -15.10 -18.76
CA TYR A 104 27.34 -16.18 -18.44
C TYR A 104 27.06 -16.19 -16.93
N ALA A 105 28.10 -16.13 -16.10
CA ALA A 105 27.96 -16.03 -14.66
C ALA A 105 27.16 -14.77 -14.25
N VAL A 106 27.52 -13.60 -14.77
CA VAL A 106 26.82 -12.35 -14.47
C VAL A 106 25.36 -12.41 -14.87
N ARG A 107 25.03 -12.94 -16.05
CA ARG A 107 23.65 -13.06 -16.51
C ARG A 107 22.84 -14.00 -15.62
N HIS A 108 23.44 -15.11 -15.20
CA HIS A 108 22.78 -16.07 -14.32
C HIS A 108 22.51 -15.43 -12.94
N LEU A 109 23.50 -14.74 -12.37
CA LEU A 109 23.38 -14.03 -11.11
C LEU A 109 22.32 -12.91 -11.16
N ARG A 110 22.33 -12.09 -12.21
CA ARG A 110 21.31 -11.05 -12.40
C ARG A 110 19.91 -11.66 -12.55
N SER A 111 19.78 -12.74 -13.32
CA SER A 111 18.49 -13.44 -13.49
C SER A 111 17.96 -13.95 -12.15
N ARG A 112 18.82 -14.62 -11.36
CA ARG A 112 18.48 -15.10 -10.02
C ARG A 112 18.08 -13.94 -9.08
N ALA A 113 18.81 -12.83 -9.12
CA ALA A 113 18.46 -11.66 -8.31
C ALA A 113 17.11 -11.05 -8.71
N HIS A 114 16.75 -11.06 -10.00
CA HIS A 114 15.43 -10.62 -10.46
C HIS A 114 14.32 -11.54 -9.97
N GLU A 115 14.52 -12.86 -10.02
CA GLU A 115 13.59 -13.84 -9.44
C GLU A 115 13.37 -13.57 -7.94
N LEU A 116 14.45 -13.44 -7.17
CA LEU A 116 14.39 -13.17 -5.73
C LEU A 116 13.71 -11.82 -5.41
N ARG A 117 13.90 -10.79 -6.22
CA ARG A 117 13.19 -9.51 -6.05
C ARG A 117 11.69 -9.63 -6.26
N ASN A 118 11.28 -10.44 -7.24
CA ASN A 118 9.86 -10.73 -7.47
C ASN A 118 9.28 -11.52 -6.29
N ASP A 119 10.00 -12.52 -5.78
CA ASP A 119 9.59 -13.31 -4.62
C ASP A 119 9.49 -12.44 -3.36
N TYR A 120 10.46 -11.55 -3.13
CA TYR A 120 10.42 -10.57 -2.05
C TYR A 120 9.18 -9.67 -2.14
N SER A 121 8.88 -9.17 -3.34
CA SER A 121 7.68 -8.34 -3.57
C SER A 121 6.40 -9.15 -3.29
N ALA A 122 6.34 -10.41 -3.72
CA ALA A 122 5.22 -11.30 -3.46
C ALA A 122 5.04 -11.60 -1.95
N LEU A 123 6.14 -11.85 -1.22
CA LEU A 123 6.12 -12.07 0.23
C LEU A 123 5.65 -10.81 0.97
N THR A 124 6.19 -9.64 0.60
CA THR A 124 5.80 -8.35 1.20
C THR A 124 4.32 -8.07 0.99
N GLY A 125 3.80 -8.31 -0.22
CA GLY A 125 2.37 -8.17 -0.52
C GLY A 125 1.46 -9.14 0.25
N ARG A 126 1.99 -10.29 0.71
CA ARG A 126 1.25 -11.22 1.60
C ARG A 126 1.31 -10.81 3.07
N ILE A 127 2.42 -10.21 3.52
CA ILE A 127 2.60 -9.76 4.91
C ILE A 127 1.67 -8.59 5.22
N GLU A 128 1.54 -7.62 4.31
CA GLU A 128 0.73 -6.40 4.49
C GLU A 128 -0.72 -6.68 4.97
N PRO A 129 -1.54 -7.51 4.30
CA PRO A 129 -2.92 -7.75 4.73
C PRO A 129 -2.99 -8.50 6.07
N LEU A 130 -2.03 -9.39 6.37
CA LEU A 130 -1.98 -10.11 7.65
C LEU A 130 -1.69 -9.17 8.82
N LEU A 131 -0.80 -8.20 8.61
CA LEU A 131 -0.48 -7.18 9.61
C LEU A 131 -1.70 -6.30 9.89
N HIS A 132 -2.43 -5.88 8.84
CA HIS A 132 -3.69 -5.15 9.00
C HIS A 132 -4.74 -5.95 9.77
N ARG A 133 -4.91 -7.24 9.48
CA ARG A 133 -5.85 -8.12 10.20
C ARG A 133 -5.48 -8.28 11.67
N LEU A 134 -4.19 -8.49 11.98
CA LEU A 134 -3.71 -8.61 13.35
C LEU A 134 -3.97 -7.32 14.13
N HIS A 135 -3.67 -6.16 13.54
CA HIS A 135 -3.90 -4.86 14.17
C HIS A 135 -5.40 -4.56 14.35
N ALA A 136 -6.24 -4.93 13.38
CA ALA A 136 -7.69 -4.83 13.50
C ALA A 136 -8.22 -5.73 14.63
N ALA A 137 -7.74 -6.98 14.73
CA ALA A 137 -8.12 -7.88 15.82
C ALA A 137 -7.66 -7.38 17.20
N ALA A 138 -6.48 -6.76 17.28
CA ALA A 138 -5.95 -6.19 18.52
C ALA A 138 -6.68 -4.91 18.95
N SER A 139 -7.11 -4.06 18.00
CA SER A 139 -7.88 -2.84 18.28
C SER A 139 -9.32 -3.15 18.72
N VAL A 140 -9.98 -4.15 18.13
CA VAL A 140 -11.31 -4.61 18.59
C VAL A 140 -11.27 -5.12 20.04
N GLY A 141 -10.15 -5.71 20.47
CA GLY A 141 -9.93 -6.08 21.88
C GLY A 141 -9.76 -4.90 22.83
N LEU A 142 -9.35 -3.73 22.33
CA LEU A 142 -9.27 -2.49 23.11
C LEU A 142 -10.61 -1.73 23.13
N ASP A 143 -11.37 -1.77 22.02
CA ASP A 143 -12.66 -1.08 21.86
C ASP A 143 -13.84 -1.78 22.58
N GLN A 144 -13.68 -3.03 23.02
CA GLN A 144 -14.74 -3.75 23.75
C GLN A 144 -14.94 -3.25 25.20
N LEU A 145 -14.19 -2.24 25.65
CA LEU A 145 -14.50 -1.45 26.85
C LEU A 145 -15.47 -0.29 26.60
N THR A 146 -15.89 -0.04 25.35
CA THR A 146 -16.85 1.04 25.02
C THR A 146 -17.78 0.67 23.86
N LEU A 147 -18.72 -0.25 24.08
CA LEU A 147 -19.90 -0.38 23.21
C LEU A 147 -21.17 -0.49 24.06
N SER A 148 -21.78 0.66 24.33
CA SER A 148 -23.24 0.75 24.54
C SER A 148 -23.90 1.17 23.22
N PRO A 149 -25.02 0.56 22.82
CA PRO A 149 -25.75 0.94 21.61
C PRO A 149 -26.47 2.29 21.78
N PRO A 150 -26.73 3.05 20.70
CA PRO A 150 -27.50 4.27 20.78
C PRO A 150 -29.00 3.94 20.89
N THR A 151 -29.51 3.88 22.12
CA THR A 151 -30.96 3.96 22.35
C THR A 151 -31.38 5.41 22.17
N THR A 152 -32.34 5.63 21.29
CA THR A 152 -33.09 6.87 21.11
C THR A 152 -33.52 7.47 22.45
N ALA A 153 -32.78 8.46 22.94
CA ALA A 153 -33.22 9.36 23.98
C ALA A 153 -32.45 10.67 23.82
N THR A 154 -33.17 11.71 23.42
CA THR A 154 -32.77 13.12 23.53
C THR A 154 -32.04 13.37 24.86
N PRO A 155 -30.75 13.75 24.86
CA PRO A 155 -30.08 14.19 26.07
C PRO A 155 -30.31 15.70 26.29
N PRO A 156 -30.50 16.17 27.54
CA PRO A 156 -30.32 17.57 27.85
C PRO A 156 -28.86 17.96 27.57
N THR A 157 -28.69 19.08 26.86
CA THR A 157 -27.42 19.68 26.48
C THR A 157 -26.51 19.91 27.68
N VAL A 158 -25.60 18.98 27.94
CA VAL A 158 -24.33 19.23 28.63
C VAL A 158 -23.26 19.28 27.55
N LEU A 159 -22.72 20.48 27.32
CA LEU A 159 -21.67 20.78 26.35
C LEU A 159 -20.35 20.11 26.79
N SER A 160 -20.21 18.82 26.54
CA SER A 160 -18.91 18.13 26.64
C SER A 160 -18.28 18.15 25.25
N GLU A 161 -17.28 19.01 25.04
CA GLU A 161 -16.55 19.07 23.77
C GLU A 161 -15.85 17.72 23.51
N PRO A 162 -15.92 17.18 22.28
CA PRO A 162 -15.28 15.91 21.95
C PRO A 162 -13.75 16.03 22.03
N PRO A 163 -13.05 14.96 22.46
CA PRO A 163 -11.60 15.00 22.62
C PRO A 163 -10.89 15.18 21.27
N LEU A 164 -9.87 16.04 21.28
CA LEU A 164 -9.02 16.32 20.12
C LEU A 164 -7.82 15.37 20.06
N ALA A 165 -7.13 15.16 21.19
CA ALA A 165 -5.95 14.30 21.28
C ALA A 165 -5.70 13.82 22.72
N ILE A 166 -4.86 12.79 22.86
CA ILE A 166 -4.34 12.34 24.16
C ILE A 166 -2.83 12.56 24.15
N VAL A 167 -2.28 13.08 25.24
CA VAL A 167 -0.84 13.31 25.39
C VAL A 167 -0.13 11.97 25.53
N GLY A 168 0.71 11.61 24.56
CA GLY A 168 1.42 10.32 24.57
C GLY A 168 2.67 10.31 25.46
N GLN A 169 3.55 11.30 25.29
CA GLN A 169 4.82 11.45 26.02
C GLN A 169 5.13 12.94 26.20
N VAL A 170 5.84 13.26 27.29
CA VAL A 170 6.31 14.61 27.60
C VAL A 170 7.76 14.54 28.07
N ASP A 171 8.67 15.22 27.37
CA ASP A 171 10.09 15.23 27.71
C ASP A 171 10.39 16.10 28.94
N SER A 172 11.29 15.63 29.79
CA SER A 172 11.81 16.37 30.96
C SER A 172 12.49 17.67 30.52
N GLY A 173 12.07 18.81 31.08
CA GLY A 173 12.58 20.13 30.73
C GLY A 173 11.96 20.75 29.47
N SER A 174 10.94 20.13 28.88
CA SER A 174 10.16 20.72 27.78
C SER A 174 9.21 21.82 28.27
N PRO A 175 8.77 22.76 27.40
CA PRO A 175 7.72 23.72 27.73
C PRO A 175 6.41 23.06 28.16
N ALA A 176 6.11 21.86 27.63
CA ALA A 176 4.93 21.09 28.01
C ALA A 176 5.02 20.57 29.45
N ALA A 177 6.18 20.07 29.87
CA ALA A 177 6.44 19.67 31.26
C ALA A 177 6.36 20.87 32.22
N ALA A 178 6.92 22.02 31.82
CA ALA A 178 6.84 23.26 32.60
C ALA A 178 5.40 23.80 32.71
N ALA A 179 4.56 23.53 31.70
CA ALA A 179 3.13 23.85 31.70
C ALA A 179 2.29 22.83 32.49
N GLY A 180 2.90 21.75 32.99
CA GLY A 180 2.23 20.73 33.81
C GLY A 180 1.49 19.65 33.04
N LEU A 181 1.67 19.54 31.71
CA LEU A 181 1.08 18.46 30.92
C LEU A 181 1.71 17.12 31.29
N GLN A 182 0.87 16.10 31.42
CA GLN A 182 1.28 14.73 31.73
C GLN A 182 0.86 13.75 30.64
N PRO A 183 1.63 12.66 30.44
CA PRO A 183 1.18 11.54 29.61
C PRO A 183 -0.18 11.03 30.10
N GLY A 184 -1.13 10.90 29.18
CA GLY A 184 -2.52 10.51 29.48
C GLY A 184 -3.50 11.68 29.59
N ASP A 185 -3.05 12.93 29.61
CA ASP A 185 -3.95 14.09 29.58
C ASP A 185 -4.74 14.12 28.28
N ILE A 186 -6.04 14.44 28.38
CA ILE A 186 -6.93 14.60 27.23
C ILE A 186 -6.98 16.07 26.86
N VAL A 187 -6.57 16.38 25.63
CA VAL A 187 -6.70 17.71 25.04
C VAL A 187 -8.04 17.77 24.32
N LEU A 188 -8.91 18.68 24.74
CA LEU A 188 -10.19 18.99 24.09
C LEU A 188 -10.00 20.03 22.98
N ARG A 189 -9.11 21.01 23.21
CA ARG A 189 -8.90 22.14 22.31
C ARG A 189 -7.47 22.66 22.29
N VAL A 190 -7.00 23.08 21.11
CA VAL A 190 -5.74 23.81 20.91
C VAL A 190 -6.05 25.14 20.24
N GLY A 191 -6.08 26.22 21.03
CA GLY A 191 -6.49 27.54 20.53
C GLY A 191 -7.91 27.49 19.93
N PRO A 192 -8.09 27.78 18.62
CA PRO A 192 -9.39 27.71 17.94
C PRO A 192 -9.75 26.30 17.42
N LEU A 193 -8.85 25.32 17.51
CA LEU A 193 -9.03 23.98 16.95
C LEU A 193 -9.62 23.05 18.01
N SER A 194 -10.81 22.49 17.76
CA SER A 194 -11.52 21.56 18.66
C SER A 194 -11.67 20.18 18.01
N GLY A 195 -11.93 19.14 18.82
CA GLY A 195 -12.20 17.78 18.34
C GLY A 195 -13.54 17.61 17.62
N ALA A 196 -14.35 18.66 17.53
CA ALA A 196 -15.66 18.65 16.89
C ALA A 196 -15.57 18.38 15.38
N PRO A 197 -16.52 17.65 14.78
CA PRO A 197 -16.55 17.43 13.34
C PRO A 197 -16.86 18.75 12.59
N PRO A 198 -16.16 19.08 11.50
CA PRO A 198 -15.06 18.32 10.88
C PRO A 198 -13.74 18.45 11.65
N ARG A 199 -13.06 17.31 11.89
CA ARG A 199 -11.80 17.29 12.64
C ARG A 199 -10.67 17.99 11.86
N PRO A 200 -9.88 18.85 12.51
CA PRO A 200 -8.75 19.50 11.86
C PRO A 200 -7.62 18.50 11.55
N PRO A 201 -6.94 18.59 10.40
CA PRO A 201 -5.75 17.79 10.13
C PRO A 201 -4.61 18.19 11.07
N LEU A 202 -3.70 17.25 11.37
CA LEU A 202 -2.54 17.51 12.22
C LEU A 202 -1.68 18.69 11.72
N THR A 203 -1.63 18.90 10.40
CA THR A 203 -0.94 20.04 9.78
C THR A 203 -1.47 21.39 10.27
N ALA A 204 -2.79 21.53 10.44
CA ALA A 204 -3.39 22.78 10.91
C ALA A 204 -3.04 23.07 12.37
N ILE A 205 -2.96 22.02 13.20
CA ILE A 205 -2.51 22.13 14.60
C ILE A 205 -1.04 22.55 14.63
N ALA A 206 -0.20 21.89 13.83
CA ALA A 206 1.23 22.21 13.74
C ALA A 206 1.47 23.64 13.25
N GLU A 207 0.72 24.10 12.25
CA GLU A 207 0.78 25.47 11.74
C GLU A 207 0.36 26.49 12.82
N HIS A 208 -0.72 26.22 13.55
CA HIS A 208 -1.15 27.08 14.65
C HIS A 208 -0.07 27.21 15.74
N LEU A 209 0.56 26.11 16.13
CA LEU A 209 1.66 26.12 17.10
C LEU A 209 2.88 26.89 16.58
N ARG A 210 3.26 26.70 15.30
CA ARG A 210 4.37 27.42 14.67
C ARG A 210 4.11 28.93 14.57
N SER A 211 2.87 29.32 14.29
CA SER A 211 2.50 30.75 14.24
C SER A 211 2.58 31.44 15.61
N ARG A 212 2.63 30.66 16.69
CA ARG A 212 2.64 31.12 18.09
C ARG A 212 3.99 30.89 18.79
N ILE A 213 5.09 30.74 18.04
CA ILE A 213 6.43 30.62 18.64
C ILE A 213 6.72 31.82 19.55
N GLY A 214 7.13 31.54 20.79
CA GLY A 214 7.41 32.57 21.81
C GLY A 214 6.16 33.18 22.46
N ARG A 215 4.95 32.69 22.16
CA ARG A 215 3.70 33.10 22.81
C ARG A 215 3.01 31.91 23.49
N PRO A 216 2.28 32.11 24.60
CA PRO A 216 1.56 31.02 25.25
C PRO A 216 0.46 30.48 24.35
N VAL A 217 0.34 29.14 24.33
CA VAL A 217 -0.74 28.40 23.68
C VAL A 217 -1.61 27.80 24.78
N ILE A 218 -2.93 27.90 24.63
CA ILE A 218 -3.89 27.37 25.58
C ILE A 218 -4.34 26.00 25.08
N PHE A 219 -4.12 25.00 25.92
CA PHE A 219 -4.71 23.68 25.85
C PHE A 219 -5.89 23.67 26.82
N ALA A 220 -7.06 23.23 26.38
CA ALA A 220 -8.26 23.05 27.20
C ALA A 220 -8.78 21.63 27.02
#